data_AF-A0A3D6DXL4-F1
#
_entry.id   AF-A0A3D6DXL4-F1
#
_cell.length_a   1.000
_cell.length_b   1.000
_cell.length_c   1.000
_cell.angle_alpha   90.00
_cell.angle_beta   90.00
_cell.angle_gamma   90.00
#
_symmetry.space_group_name_H-M   'P 1'
#
loop_
_entity.id
_entity.type
_entity.pdbx_description
1 polymer ?
#
loop_
_entity_poly.entity_id
_entity_poly.type
_entity_poly.pdbx_seq_one_letter_code
_entity_poly.pdbx_strand_id
1 'polypeptide(L)'
;MPEVLDRCQACRARLTESAVCPRCGCDFSLARRALEQGRHWLDDALRSLAVGDRAAARRQVDAALALSGPRLALALKTFLAGEPRSRRTRSAANADASSHRAEISPDGLPQGELPDPDRVEAQ
;
A
#
# COMPACT_ATOMS: atom_id res chain seq x y z
N MET A 1 55.72 5.84 11.07
CA MET A 1 54.29 6.16 10.92
C MET A 1 53.55 4.83 10.82
N PRO A 2 52.82 4.36 11.85
CA PRO A 2 52.20 3.04 11.80
C PRO A 2 50.94 3.04 10.90
N GLU A 3 50.72 1.89 10.28
CA GLU A 3 49.87 1.59 9.12
C GLU A 3 48.37 1.84 9.33
N VAL A 4 47.69 2.39 8.32
CA VAL A 4 46.22 2.53 8.28
C VAL A 4 45.58 1.13 8.22
N LEU A 5 44.90 0.73 9.29
CA LEU A 5 44.32 -0.60 9.49
C LEU A 5 42.92 -0.70 8.87
N ASP A 6 42.86 -1.20 7.65
CA ASP A 6 41.69 -0.95 6.80
C ASP A 6 40.54 -2.01 7.08
N ARG A 7 40.38 -2.50 8.31
CA ARG A 7 39.43 -3.55 8.81
C ARG A 7 39.84 -4.98 8.60
N CYS A 8 39.49 -5.85 9.60
CA CYS A 8 39.64 -7.27 10.07
C CYS A 8 40.92 -7.73 10.82
N GLN A 9 40.84 -7.96 12.13
CA GLN A 9 41.83 -8.77 12.87
C GLN A 9 41.30 -10.15 13.30
N ALA A 10 40.19 -10.63 12.70
CA ALA A 10 39.79 -12.05 12.68
C ALA A 10 38.52 -12.26 11.83
N CYS A 11 37.54 -11.35 11.85
CA CYS A 11 36.48 -11.34 10.83
C CYS A 11 35.71 -10.03 10.76
N ARG A 12 36.33 -8.90 11.13
CA ARG A 12 35.58 -7.63 11.19
C ARG A 12 35.33 -7.00 9.81
N ALA A 13 35.19 -7.85 8.78
CA ALA A 13 35.08 -7.67 7.33
C ALA A 13 36.23 -6.87 6.71
N ARG A 14 36.80 -7.25 5.55
CA ARG A 14 38.02 -6.64 4.93
C ARG A 14 37.81 -6.22 3.47
N LEU A 15 38.79 -5.44 3.00
CA LEU A 15 38.75 -4.19 2.23
C LEU A 15 38.58 -4.21 0.73
N THR A 16 38.80 -5.35 0.11
CA THR A 16 38.71 -5.48 -1.35
C THR A 16 37.39 -6.13 -1.75
N GLU A 17 36.44 -6.25 -0.81
CA GLU A 17 35.14 -6.89 -1.03
C GLU A 17 35.24 -8.31 -1.61
N SER A 18 36.28 -9.07 -1.28
CA SER A 18 36.38 -10.48 -1.68
C SER A 18 35.38 -11.34 -0.90
N ALA A 19 34.91 -12.44 -1.50
CA ALA A 19 33.99 -13.37 -0.84
C ALA A 19 34.66 -14.14 0.31
N VAL A 20 35.98 -14.33 0.24
CA VAL A 20 36.80 -14.92 1.31
C VAL A 20 37.74 -13.85 1.84
N CYS A 21 37.85 -13.70 3.17
CA CYS A 21 38.77 -12.73 3.76
C CYS A 21 40.23 -13.17 3.55
N PRO A 22 41.08 -12.35 2.91
CA PRO A 22 42.47 -12.73 2.62
C PRO A 22 43.36 -12.80 3.87
N ARG A 23 42.89 -12.29 5.02
CA ARG A 23 43.66 -12.28 6.28
C ARG A 23 43.33 -13.40 7.25
N CYS A 24 42.11 -13.95 7.23
CA CYS A 24 41.66 -14.94 8.20
C CYS A 24 40.98 -16.18 7.58
N GLY A 25 40.75 -16.19 6.27
CA GLY A 25 40.11 -17.32 5.59
C GLY A 25 38.60 -17.46 5.82
N CYS A 26 37.97 -16.56 6.59
CA CYS A 26 36.53 -16.60 6.79
C CYS A 26 35.80 -16.40 5.45
N ASP A 27 34.86 -17.31 5.15
CA ASP A 27 34.09 -17.33 3.92
C ASP A 27 32.72 -16.64 4.11
N PHE A 28 32.50 -15.59 3.33
CA PHE A 28 31.25 -14.82 3.28
C PHE A 28 30.41 -15.15 2.04
N SER A 29 30.81 -16.12 1.21
CA SER A 29 30.11 -16.46 -0.05
C SER A 29 28.63 -16.74 0.17
N LEU A 30 28.28 -17.48 1.24
CA LEU A 30 26.90 -17.77 1.57
C LEU A 30 26.13 -16.52 2.00
N ALA A 31 26.71 -15.71 2.89
CA ALA A 31 26.11 -14.45 3.35
C ALA A 31 25.89 -13.47 2.19
N ARG A 32 26.83 -13.41 1.23
CA ARG A 32 26.70 -12.59 0.02
C ARG A 32 25.60 -13.08 -0.90
N ARG A 33 25.54 -14.39 -1.16
CA ARG A 33 24.44 -14.98 -1.94
C ARG A 33 23.08 -14.70 -1.31
N ALA A 34 22.97 -14.80 0.03
CA ALA A 34 21.74 -14.46 0.73
C ALA A 34 21.35 -12.98 0.57
N LEU A 35 22.32 -12.07 0.60
CA LEU A 35 22.10 -10.64 0.36
C LEU A 35 21.67 -10.35 -1.09
N GLU A 36 22.34 -10.94 -2.07
CA GLU A 36 22.01 -10.82 -3.50
C GLU A 36 20.62 -11.39 -3.79
N GLN A 37 20.32 -12.57 -3.28
CA GLN A 37 19.00 -13.18 -3.41
C GLN A 37 17.91 -12.35 -2.72
N GLY A 38 18.22 -11.76 -1.56
CA GLY A 38 17.30 -10.85 -0.87
C GLY A 38 16.98 -9.60 -1.70
N ARG A 39 17.97 -9.05 -2.42
CA ARG A 39 17.75 -7.94 -3.38
C ARG A 39 16.89 -8.36 -4.56
N HIS A 40 17.15 -9.55 -5.12
CA HIS A 40 16.36 -10.06 -6.23
C HIS A 40 14.88 -10.23 -5.84
N TRP A 41 14.60 -10.78 -4.66
CA TRP A 41 13.23 -10.88 -4.15
C TRP A 41 12.57 -9.51 -3.93
N LEU A 42 13.34 -8.48 -3.56
CA LEU A 42 12.82 -7.12 -3.45
C LEU A 42 12.46 -6.53 -4.81
N ASP A 43 13.30 -6.73 -5.83
CA ASP A 43 13.00 -6.29 -7.19
C ASP A 43 11.73 -6.96 -7.73
N ASP A 44 11.59 -8.27 -7.49
CA ASP A 44 10.40 -9.02 -7.85
C ASP A 44 9.15 -8.54 -7.10
N ALA A 45 9.28 -8.22 -5.81
CA ALA A 45 8.20 -7.65 -5.02
C ALA A 45 7.72 -6.31 -5.59
N LEU A 46 8.64 -5.45 -6.03
CA LEU A 46 8.30 -4.18 -6.66
C LEU A 46 7.62 -4.39 -8.02
N ARG A 47 8.07 -5.36 -8.83
CA ARG A 47 7.41 -5.73 -10.08
C ARG A 47 6.00 -6.25 -9.85
N SER A 48 5.81 -7.13 -8.88
CA SER A 48 4.49 -7.65 -8.50
C SER A 48 3.57 -6.55 -7.98
N LEU A 49 4.08 -5.59 -7.21
CA LEU A 49 3.33 -4.39 -6.82
C LEU A 49 2.91 -3.54 -8.02
N ALA A 50 3.80 -3.35 -9.01
CA ALA A 50 3.52 -2.54 -10.20
C ALA A 50 2.39 -3.13 -11.05
N VAL A 51 2.27 -4.46 -11.11
CA VAL A 51 1.16 -5.15 -11.80
C VAL A 51 -0.07 -5.37 -10.90
N GLY A 52 -0.03 -4.90 -9.66
CA GLY A 52 -1.14 -4.99 -8.70
C GLY A 52 -1.25 -6.34 -7.96
N ASP A 53 -0.32 -7.27 -8.17
CA ASP A 53 -0.29 -8.56 -7.46
C ASP A 53 0.34 -8.40 -6.07
N ARG A 54 -0.49 -7.95 -5.13
CA ARG A 54 -0.10 -7.77 -3.73
C ARG A 54 0.21 -9.09 -3.02
N ALA A 55 -0.39 -10.20 -3.45
CA ALA A 55 -0.18 -11.50 -2.83
C ALA A 55 1.22 -12.04 -3.17
N ALA A 56 1.63 -11.95 -4.45
CA ALA A 56 3.00 -12.26 -4.86
C ALA A 56 4.00 -11.34 -4.17
N ALA A 57 3.74 -10.03 -4.17
CA ALA A 57 4.60 -9.05 -3.51
C ALA A 57 4.81 -9.38 -2.03
N ARG A 58 3.76 -9.83 -1.32
CA ARG A 58 3.88 -10.23 0.09
C ARG A 58 4.80 -11.42 0.28
N ARG A 59 4.64 -12.47 -0.53
CA ARG A 59 5.50 -13.67 -0.46
C ARG A 59 6.97 -13.33 -0.73
N GLN A 60 7.22 -12.48 -1.73
CA GLN A 60 8.57 -12.05 -2.10
C GLN A 60 9.21 -11.16 -1.01
N VAL A 61 8.44 -10.25 -0.40
CA VAL A 61 8.91 -9.44 0.75
C VAL A 61 9.24 -10.32 1.96
N ASP A 62 8.38 -11.29 2.30
CA ASP A 62 8.64 -12.20 3.40
C ASP A 62 9.88 -13.09 3.12
N ALA A 63 10.08 -13.52 1.87
CA ALA A 63 11.31 -14.22 1.44
C ALA A 63 12.57 -13.34 1.56
N ALA A 64 12.50 -12.06 1.18
CA ALA A 64 13.62 -11.13 1.33
C ALA A 64 13.98 -10.87 2.82
N LEU A 65 12.96 -10.76 3.68
CA LEU A 65 13.14 -10.58 5.12
C LEU A 65 13.81 -11.78 5.78
N ALA A 66 13.48 -13.00 5.35
CA ALA A 66 14.07 -14.23 5.87
C ALA A 66 15.59 -14.33 5.59
N LEU A 67 16.09 -13.64 4.55
CA LEU A 67 17.48 -13.72 4.12
C LEU A 67 18.38 -12.65 4.74
N SER A 68 17.97 -11.38 4.65
CA SER A 68 18.86 -10.26 5.02
C SER A 68 18.20 -9.13 5.79
N GLY A 69 16.88 -9.19 6.01
CA GLY A 69 16.14 -8.17 6.77
C GLY A 69 16.38 -6.72 6.34
N PRO A 70 16.46 -6.37 5.03
CA PRO A 70 16.77 -5.00 4.62
C PRO A 70 15.64 -4.05 5.04
N ARG A 71 15.98 -2.81 5.43
CA ARG A 71 15.00 -1.79 5.86
C ARG A 71 13.86 -1.59 4.86
N LEU A 72 14.16 -1.70 3.56
CA LEU A 72 13.17 -1.63 2.49
C LEU A 72 12.14 -2.78 2.56
N ALA A 73 12.57 -4.01 2.82
CA ALA A 73 11.64 -5.14 2.95
C ALA A 73 10.70 -4.95 4.15
N LEU A 74 11.20 -4.39 5.25
CA LEU A 74 10.38 -4.06 6.40
C LEU A 74 9.34 -2.96 6.06
N ALA A 75 9.77 -1.91 5.36
CA ALA A 75 8.87 -0.85 4.91
C ALA A 75 7.78 -1.40 3.96
N LEU A 76 8.16 -2.22 2.97
CA LEU A 76 7.20 -2.86 2.07
C LEU A 76 6.23 -3.79 2.81
N LYS A 77 6.70 -4.52 3.82
CA LYS A 77 5.83 -5.36 4.66
C LYS A 77 4.79 -4.53 5.40
N THR A 78 5.17 -3.39 5.96
CA THR A 78 4.23 -2.47 6.63
C THR A 78 3.24 -1.86 5.64
N PHE A 79 3.72 -1.43 4.46
CA PHE A 79 2.88 -0.91 3.37
C PHE A 79 1.87 -1.95 2.87
N LEU A 80 2.30 -3.21 2.73
CA LEU A 80 1.43 -4.31 2.31
C LEU A 80 0.40 -4.68 3.38
N ALA A 81 0.74 -4.56 4.67
CA ALA A 81 -0.15 -4.80 5.79
C ALA A 81 -1.18 -3.66 5.98
N GLY A 82 -0.81 -2.43 5.59
CA GLY A 82 -1.74 -1.32 5.42
C GLY A 82 -2.61 -1.54 4.19
N GLU A 83 -3.65 -2.37 4.30
CA GLU A 83 -4.73 -2.44 3.31
C GLU A 83 -5.28 -1.02 3.02
N PRO A 84 -5.73 -0.75 1.77
CA PRO A 84 -6.22 0.55 1.36
C PRO A 84 -7.51 0.89 2.10
N ARG A 85 -7.39 1.70 3.16
CA ARG A 85 -8.51 2.45 3.76
C ARG A 85 -9.25 3.33 2.73
N SER A 86 -8.64 3.55 1.56
CA SER A 86 -9.06 4.46 0.51
C SER A 86 -10.14 3.94 -0.45
N ARG A 87 -10.65 2.70 -0.32
CA ARG A 87 -11.81 2.24 -1.12
C ARG A 87 -13.17 2.37 -0.43
N ARG A 88 -13.24 2.76 0.85
CA ARG A 88 -14.52 3.00 1.56
C ARG A 88 -15.01 4.46 1.54
N THR A 89 -14.13 5.44 1.34
CA THR A 89 -14.53 6.86 1.46
C THR A 89 -14.93 7.55 0.16
N ARG A 90 -14.83 6.88 -1.01
CA ARG A 90 -15.40 7.40 -2.27
C ARG A 90 -16.73 6.75 -2.68
N SER A 91 -17.02 5.53 -2.21
CA SER A 91 -18.29 4.84 -2.51
C SER A 91 -19.42 5.19 -1.54
N ALA A 92 -19.12 5.62 -0.31
CA ALA A 92 -20.14 6.07 0.63
C ALA A 92 -20.62 7.50 0.30
N ALA A 93 -19.72 8.38 -0.16
CA ALA A 93 -20.09 9.76 -0.53
C ALA A 93 -21.01 9.86 -1.76
N ASN A 94 -21.02 8.84 -2.64
CA ASN A 94 -21.89 8.81 -3.83
C ASN A 94 -23.24 8.08 -3.59
N ALA A 95 -23.40 7.35 -2.48
CA ALA A 95 -24.68 6.71 -2.13
C ALA A 95 -25.66 7.70 -1.47
N ASP A 96 -25.14 8.66 -0.70
CA ASP A 96 -25.96 9.66 0.01
C ASP A 96 -26.40 10.82 -0.89
N ALA A 97 -25.74 11.05 -2.03
CA ALA A 97 -26.06 12.15 -2.94
C ALA A 97 -27.22 11.85 -3.90
N SER A 98 -27.66 10.59 -4.03
CA SER A 98 -28.66 10.18 -5.02
C SER A 98 -30.09 10.08 -4.47
N SER A 99 -30.31 10.32 -3.17
CA SER A 99 -31.62 10.09 -2.52
C SER A 99 -32.46 11.36 -2.26
N HIS A 100 -31.96 12.55 -2.59
CA HIS A 100 -32.65 13.82 -2.32
C HIS A 100 -32.83 14.73 -3.55
N ARG A 101 -32.98 14.17 -4.76
CA ARG A 101 -33.60 14.95 -5.85
C ARG A 101 -35.11 14.80 -5.75
N ALA A 102 -35.67 15.52 -4.79
CA ALA A 102 -37.09 15.80 -4.71
C ALA A 102 -37.53 16.47 -6.02
N GLU A 103 -38.69 16.01 -6.49
CA GLU A 103 -39.38 16.44 -7.69
C GLU A 103 -39.60 17.95 -7.68
N ILE A 104 -39.06 18.64 -8.67
CA ILE A 104 -39.51 19.99 -9.00
C ILE A 104 -40.53 19.78 -10.11
N SER A 105 -41.81 19.79 -9.73
CA SER A 105 -42.94 19.86 -10.64
C SER A 105 -42.97 21.27 -11.26
N PRO A 106 -42.83 21.43 -12.59
CA PRO A 106 -43.00 22.72 -13.22
C PRO A 106 -44.46 22.84 -13.68
N ASP A 107 -45.15 23.87 -13.18
CA ASP A 107 -46.45 24.36 -13.65
C ASP A 107 -47.65 23.41 -13.57
N GLY A 108 -48.23 23.31 -12.37
CA GLY A 108 -49.59 22.82 -12.16
C GLY A 108 -50.47 23.89 -11.52
N LEU A 109 -50.98 24.82 -12.33
CA LEU A 109 -52.03 25.77 -11.93
C LEU A 109 -53.21 25.00 -11.31
N PRO A 110 -53.78 25.43 -10.18
CA PRO A 110 -55.04 24.86 -9.70
C PRO A 110 -56.17 25.31 -10.64
N GLN A 111 -56.78 24.35 -11.35
CA GLN A 111 -57.99 24.55 -12.14
C GLN A 111 -59.21 23.94 -11.43
N GLY A 112 -60.30 24.72 -11.33
CA GLY A 112 -61.70 24.29 -11.09
C GLY A 112 -62.00 23.74 -9.69
N GLU A 113 -63.13 23.97 -9.03
CA GLU A 113 -64.48 24.32 -9.47
C GLU A 113 -65.18 25.25 -8.44
N LEU A 114 -65.88 26.27 -8.92
CA LEU A 114 -67.10 26.81 -8.30
C LEU A 114 -68.28 26.11 -9.00
N PRO A 115 -69.29 25.57 -8.29
CA PRO A 115 -70.53 26.31 -8.00
C PRO A 115 -71.17 25.89 -6.64
N ASP A 116 -72.24 26.43 -6.05
CA ASP A 116 -73.28 27.43 -6.38
C ASP A 116 -73.77 28.06 -5.05
N PRO A 117 -74.11 29.37 -5.01
CA PRO A 117 -74.65 30.08 -3.85
C PRO A 117 -76.15 29.83 -3.61
N ASP A 118 -76.53 28.78 -2.87
CA ASP A 118 -77.85 28.74 -2.21
C ASP A 118 -77.88 27.74 -1.04
N ARG A 119 -77.54 28.24 0.16
CA ARG A 119 -78.07 27.68 1.42
C ARG A 119 -78.07 28.74 2.54
N VAL A 120 -79.03 29.64 2.41
CA VAL A 120 -79.85 30.25 3.49
C VAL A 120 -80.12 29.17 4.57
N GLU A 121 -79.96 29.35 5.88
CA GLU A 121 -80.72 30.18 6.85
C GLU A 121 -80.08 29.88 8.23
N ALA A 122 -79.69 30.90 9.02
CA ALA A 122 -80.41 31.37 10.21
C ALA A 122 -80.85 30.30 11.23
N GLN A 123 -80.10 30.17 12.33
CA GLN A 123 -80.50 30.34 13.75
C GLN A 123 -79.53 29.63 14.69
#